data_AF-A0A420D9G8-F1
#
_entry.id   AF-A0A420D9G8-F1
#
_cell.length_a   1.000
_cell.length_b   1.000
_cell.length_c   1.000
_cell.angle_alpha   90.00
_cell.angle_beta   90.00
_cell.angle_gamma   90.00
#
_symmetry.space_group_name_H-M   'P 1'
#
loop_
_entity.id
_entity.type
_entity.pdbx_description
1 polymer ?
#
loop_
_entity_poly.entity_id
_entity_poly.type
_entity_poly.pdbx_seq_one_letter_code
_entity_poly.pdbx_strand_id
1 'polypeptide(L)'
;MQFNDYKKMKKILLGIALSVVVLQGCKKDRDEEEVVVVPIADQNAYDDAAAIKFMESNYFNDKGVITAFDDTTDTDNNYPKLSSYPHETLPSGVIYIVRTGAQPDPGKAVADNDIITLFHSTNTYIATNTDGNINFSNQATFANSTSTGNPIVDPAYYYVKKSVLEKYNKDNNTTVGKEFFEIEGLKEGLKYFKSFDQDNSADYNLQGVIIVPSRAAYARDSSIYGTVYNDRSFVFNFQLYKTQTRLPKDD
;
A
#
# COMPACT_ATOMS: atom_id res chain seq x y z
N MET A 1 -7.25 -52.20 -3.94
CA MET A 1 -7.48 -51.71 -2.57
C MET A 1 -6.61 -50.48 -2.41
N GLN A 2 -7.24 -49.30 -2.35
CA GLN A 2 -6.61 -47.99 -2.15
C GLN A 2 -5.82 -47.98 -0.83
N PHE A 3 -4.80 -47.13 -0.71
CA PHE A 3 -4.82 -46.05 0.29
C PHE A 3 -3.87 -44.92 -0.14
N ASN A 4 -4.46 -43.72 -0.21
CA ASN A 4 -3.84 -42.46 -0.57
C ASN A 4 -2.79 -42.04 0.46
N ASP A 5 -1.67 -41.51 -0.05
CA ASP A 5 -0.67 -40.79 0.72
C ASP A 5 -1.19 -39.36 0.99
N TYR A 6 -1.87 -39.17 2.13
CA TYR A 6 -2.40 -37.87 2.53
C TYR A 6 -1.30 -37.07 3.24
N LYS A 7 -0.63 -36.18 2.49
CA LYS A 7 0.32 -35.20 3.01
C LYS A 7 -0.42 -34.26 3.97
N LYS A 8 -0.22 -34.44 5.29
CA LYS A 8 -0.75 -33.55 6.35
C LYS A 8 -0.19 -32.13 6.16
N MET A 9 -1.06 -31.18 5.80
CA MET A 9 -0.77 -29.75 5.95
C MET A 9 -0.60 -29.41 7.43
N LYS A 10 0.57 -28.86 7.78
CA LYS A 10 0.88 -28.32 9.10
C LYS A 10 0.16 -26.97 9.21
N LYS A 11 -1.01 -26.93 9.86
CA LYS A 11 -1.72 -25.68 10.16
C LYS A 11 -0.91 -24.95 11.24
N ILE A 12 -0.20 -23.89 10.85
CA ILE A 12 0.42 -22.97 11.80
C ILE A 12 -0.70 -22.03 12.26
N LEU A 13 -1.23 -22.28 13.45
CA LEU A 13 -2.11 -21.35 14.15
C LEU A 13 -1.22 -20.24 14.71
N LEU A 14 -1.22 -19.08 14.05
CA LEU A 14 -0.55 -17.88 14.55
C LEU A 14 -1.42 -17.31 15.67
N GLY A 15 -1.08 -17.62 16.92
CA GLY A 15 -1.70 -17.02 18.09
C GLY A 15 -1.23 -15.58 18.22
N ILE A 16 -2.14 -14.62 18.06
CA ILE A 16 -1.88 -13.20 18.32
C ILE A 16 -1.69 -13.04 19.83
N ALA A 17 -0.47 -12.70 20.24
CA ALA A 17 -0.15 -12.44 21.64
C ALA A 17 -0.82 -11.12 22.07
N LEU A 18 -1.58 -11.15 23.16
CA LEU A 18 -2.05 -9.95 23.86
C LEU A 18 -0.84 -9.29 24.53
N SER A 19 -0.32 -8.23 23.95
CA SER A 19 0.82 -7.47 24.47
C SER A 19 0.38 -6.33 25.39
N VAL A 20 1.19 -6.10 26.42
CA VAL A 20 0.97 -5.12 27.49
C VAL A 20 1.34 -3.74 26.99
N VAL A 21 0.39 -2.80 27.10
CA VAL A 21 0.56 -1.38 26.80
C VAL A 21 1.67 -0.77 27.68
N VAL A 22 2.69 -0.17 27.07
CA VAL A 22 3.73 0.57 27.79
C VAL A 22 3.32 2.03 27.89
N LEU A 23 2.92 2.44 29.08
CA LEU A 23 2.54 3.82 29.40
C LEU A 23 3.81 4.65 29.64
N GLN A 24 4.13 5.59 28.74
CA GLN A 24 5.22 6.54 28.96
C GLN A 24 4.69 7.78 29.70
N GLY A 25 4.83 7.79 31.02
CA GLY A 25 4.42 8.90 31.87
C GLY A 25 5.44 10.06 31.86
N CYS A 26 5.14 11.12 31.11
CA CYS A 26 5.74 12.44 31.36
C CYS A 26 4.97 13.13 32.50
N LYS A 27 5.58 13.21 33.69
CA LYS A 27 4.99 13.97 34.81
C LYS A 27 5.04 15.48 34.54
N LYS A 28 3.88 16.12 34.37
CA LYS A 28 3.45 17.32 35.14
C LYS A 28 2.04 17.76 34.75
N ASP A 29 1.13 17.71 35.73
CA ASP A 29 -0.09 18.50 35.91
C ASP A 29 -0.87 18.93 34.65
N ARG A 30 -1.63 17.99 34.10
CA ARG A 30 -2.93 18.15 33.42
C ARG A 30 -3.49 16.76 33.18
N ASP A 31 -4.82 16.62 33.17
CA ASP A 31 -5.52 15.42 32.70
C ASP A 31 -5.24 15.23 31.20
N GLU A 32 -4.01 14.83 30.87
CA GLU A 32 -3.62 14.42 29.52
C GLU A 32 -3.93 12.94 29.41
N GLU A 33 -4.85 12.60 28.50
CA GLU A 33 -5.11 11.22 28.11
C GLU A 33 -3.78 10.52 27.82
N GLU A 34 -3.55 9.43 28.54
CA GLU A 34 -2.32 8.65 28.45
C GLU A 34 -2.18 8.11 27.02
N VAL A 35 -1.20 8.61 26.26
CA VAL A 35 -1.00 8.18 24.87
C VAL A 35 -0.51 6.74 24.86
N VAL A 36 -1.42 5.82 24.52
CA VAL A 36 -1.12 4.40 24.34
C VAL A 36 -0.26 4.22 23.09
N VAL A 37 1.01 3.89 23.28
CA VAL A 37 1.93 3.57 22.18
C VAL A 37 1.88 2.07 21.89
N VAL A 38 1.40 1.71 20.71
CA VAL A 38 1.41 0.32 20.23
C VAL A 38 2.86 -0.11 19.94
N PRO A 39 3.35 -1.26 20.43
CA PRO A 39 4.66 -1.77 20.06
C PRO A 39 4.79 -2.05 18.55
N ILE A 40 5.98 -1.85 17.97
CA ILE A 40 6.21 -1.99 16.52
C ILE A 40 5.83 -3.40 16.02
N ALA A 41 6.17 -4.45 16.77
CA ALA A 41 5.84 -5.82 16.40
C ALA A 41 4.32 -6.04 16.30
N ASP A 42 3.56 -5.42 17.19
CA ASP A 42 2.10 -5.51 17.20
C ASP A 42 1.51 -4.69 16.06
N GLN A 43 2.04 -3.50 15.80
CA GLN A 43 1.63 -2.69 14.65
C GLN A 43 1.84 -3.46 13.34
N ASN A 44 2.98 -4.13 13.18
CA ASN A 44 3.26 -4.96 12.01
C ASN A 44 2.25 -6.11 11.87
N ALA A 45 1.91 -6.78 12.97
CA ALA A 45 0.90 -7.84 12.97
C ALA A 45 -0.51 -7.29 12.66
N TYR A 46 -0.82 -6.08 13.15
CA TYR A 46 -2.09 -5.40 12.88
C TYR A 46 -2.20 -5.02 11.41
N ASP A 47 -1.15 -4.46 10.80
CA ASP A 47 -1.13 -4.14 9.37
C ASP A 47 -1.40 -5.38 8.52
N ASP A 48 -0.74 -6.50 8.82
CA ASP A 48 -0.89 -7.76 8.08
C ASP A 48 -2.33 -8.30 8.19
N ALA A 49 -2.87 -8.37 9.40
CA ALA A 49 -4.23 -8.86 9.61
C ALA A 49 -5.30 -7.92 9.02
N ALA A 50 -5.09 -6.60 9.12
CA ALA A 50 -5.98 -5.60 8.55
C ALA A 50 -5.99 -5.66 7.01
N ALA A 51 -4.83 -5.88 6.37
CA ALA A 51 -4.73 -6.04 4.93
C ALA A 51 -5.53 -7.26 4.42
N ILE A 52 -5.42 -8.41 5.10
CA ILE A 52 -6.22 -9.60 4.76
C ILE A 52 -7.72 -9.31 4.92
N LYS A 53 -8.13 -8.66 6.01
CA LYS A 53 -9.55 -8.30 6.20
C LYS A 53 -10.05 -7.33 5.13
N PHE A 54 -9.24 -6.35 4.78
CA PHE A 54 -9.54 -5.42 3.70
C PHE A 54 -9.77 -6.14 2.37
N MET A 55 -8.97 -7.17 2.06
CA MET A 55 -9.16 -7.97 0.85
C MET A 55 -10.45 -8.80 0.86
N GLU A 56 -10.90 -9.20 2.05
CA GLU A 56 -12.14 -9.97 2.23
C GLU A 56 -13.41 -9.13 2.23
N SER A 57 -13.30 -7.83 2.52
CA SER A 57 -14.43 -6.90 2.65
C SER A 57 -14.55 -5.90 1.50
N ASN A 58 -13.70 -6.03 0.47
CA ASN A 58 -13.72 -5.16 -0.70
C ASN A 58 -13.69 -5.97 -1.99
N TYR A 59 -14.09 -5.32 -3.09
CA TYR A 59 -14.07 -5.86 -4.45
C TYR A 59 -13.61 -4.81 -5.46
N PHE A 60 -13.38 -5.26 -6.70
CA PHE A 60 -13.20 -4.37 -7.85
C PHE A 60 -14.55 -4.13 -8.52
N ASN A 61 -14.98 -2.88 -8.64
CA ASN A 61 -16.11 -2.54 -9.50
C ASN A 61 -15.74 -2.67 -10.99
N ASP A 62 -16.67 -2.35 -11.89
CA ASP A 62 -16.49 -2.49 -13.34
C ASP A 62 -15.24 -1.77 -13.89
N LYS A 63 -14.85 -0.64 -13.28
CA LYS A 63 -13.67 0.16 -13.65
C LYS A 63 -12.40 -0.25 -12.92
N GLY A 64 -12.45 -1.31 -12.12
CA GLY A 64 -11.32 -1.76 -11.29
C GLY A 64 -11.09 -0.90 -10.05
N VAL A 65 -12.04 -0.03 -9.69
CA VAL A 65 -11.95 0.79 -8.48
C VAL A 65 -12.32 -0.05 -7.27
N ILE A 66 -11.50 0.00 -6.22
CA ILE A 66 -11.79 -0.70 -4.97
C ILE A 66 -13.06 -0.12 -4.35
N THR A 67 -14.01 -1.00 -4.04
CA THR A 67 -15.28 -0.67 -3.40
C THR A 67 -15.51 -1.64 -2.23
N ALA A 68 -15.99 -1.14 -1.10
CA ALA A 68 -16.39 -1.99 0.03
C ALA A 68 -17.72 -2.67 -0.30
N PHE A 69 -17.90 -3.92 0.14
CA PHE A 69 -19.22 -4.55 0.08
C PHE A 69 -20.21 -3.82 0.97
N ASP A 70 -21.45 -3.66 0.47
CA ASP A 70 -22.57 -3.18 1.26
C ASP A 70 -23.04 -4.28 2.23
N ASP A 71 -23.11 -3.98 3.52
CA ASP A 71 -23.60 -4.91 4.54
C ASP A 71 -25.12 -4.86 4.72
N THR A 72 -25.80 -3.96 4.02
CA THR A 72 -27.24 -3.74 4.09
C THR A 72 -28.01 -4.20 2.85
N THR A 73 -27.33 -4.41 1.72
CA THR A 73 -27.94 -4.88 0.46
C THR A 73 -27.12 -5.96 -0.22
N ASP A 74 -27.78 -6.79 -1.04
CA ASP A 74 -27.11 -7.86 -1.79
C ASP A 74 -26.69 -7.44 -3.21
N THR A 75 -26.68 -6.14 -3.51
CA THR A 75 -26.54 -5.62 -4.88
C THR A 75 -25.14 -5.83 -5.47
N ASP A 76 -24.14 -6.01 -4.63
CA ASP A 76 -22.74 -6.21 -5.01
C ASP A 76 -22.20 -7.60 -4.64
N ASN A 77 -23.03 -8.49 -4.04
CA ASN A 77 -22.65 -9.85 -3.67
C ASN A 77 -22.20 -10.72 -4.85
N ASN A 78 -22.45 -10.30 -6.09
CA ASN A 78 -21.97 -10.94 -7.31
C ASN A 78 -20.51 -10.62 -7.65
N TYR A 79 -19.93 -9.55 -7.09
CA TYR A 79 -18.54 -9.20 -7.35
C TYR A 79 -17.59 -10.13 -6.58
N PRO A 80 -16.52 -10.62 -7.21
CA PRO A 80 -15.49 -11.36 -6.50
C PRO A 80 -14.74 -10.46 -5.51
N LYS A 81 -14.52 -10.95 -4.30
CA LYS A 81 -13.66 -10.31 -3.30
C LYS A 81 -12.24 -10.09 -3.84
N LEU A 82 -11.53 -9.07 -3.38
CA LEU A 82 -10.13 -8.84 -3.76
C LEU A 82 -9.25 -10.07 -3.46
N SER A 83 -9.50 -10.78 -2.37
CA SER A 83 -8.78 -12.01 -1.99
C SER A 83 -8.97 -13.18 -2.96
N SER A 84 -9.97 -13.13 -3.84
CA SER A 84 -10.20 -14.18 -4.85
C SER A 84 -9.36 -14.02 -6.12
N TYR A 85 -8.76 -12.84 -6.33
CA TYR A 85 -7.90 -12.58 -7.49
C TYR A 85 -6.49 -13.15 -7.28
N PRO A 86 -5.70 -13.36 -8.34
CA PRO A 86 -4.28 -13.69 -8.21
C PRO A 86 -3.55 -12.64 -7.36
N HIS A 87 -2.94 -13.08 -6.26
CA HIS A 87 -2.21 -12.23 -5.34
C HIS A 87 -1.09 -13.01 -4.64
N GLU A 88 -0.05 -12.30 -4.19
CA GLU A 88 0.98 -12.85 -3.30
C GLU A 88 1.37 -11.82 -2.25
N THR A 89 1.83 -12.33 -1.09
CA THR A 89 2.44 -11.53 -0.01
C THR A 89 3.95 -11.69 -0.08
N LEU A 90 4.65 -10.56 -0.23
CA LEU A 90 6.10 -10.50 -0.31
C LEU A 90 6.74 -10.55 1.08
N PRO A 91 8.06 -10.82 1.20
CA PRO A 91 8.74 -10.87 2.50
C PRO A 91 8.65 -9.57 3.33
N SER A 92 8.50 -8.41 2.67
CA SER A 92 8.26 -7.13 3.32
C SER A 92 6.86 -7.00 3.94
N GLY A 93 5.92 -7.87 3.56
CA GLY A 93 4.49 -7.77 3.83
C GLY A 93 3.68 -7.07 2.76
N VAL A 94 4.32 -6.52 1.72
CA VAL A 94 3.61 -5.97 0.57
C VAL A 94 2.74 -7.05 -0.06
N ILE A 95 1.48 -6.73 -0.33
CA ILE A 95 0.56 -7.60 -1.06
C ILE A 95 0.26 -6.95 -2.40
N TYR A 96 0.53 -7.66 -3.50
CA TYR A 96 0.07 -7.24 -4.82
C TYR A 96 -1.10 -8.10 -5.26
N ILE A 97 -2.10 -7.48 -5.88
CA ILE A 97 -3.32 -8.13 -6.36
C ILE A 97 -3.49 -7.76 -7.83
N VAL A 98 -3.45 -8.77 -8.70
CA VAL A 98 -3.55 -8.60 -10.15
C VAL A 98 -4.99 -8.81 -10.57
N ARG A 99 -5.63 -7.79 -11.15
CA ARG A 99 -6.98 -7.94 -11.69
C ARG A 99 -6.94 -8.74 -13.00
N THR A 100 -7.65 -9.87 -13.01
CA THR A 100 -7.74 -10.75 -14.17
C THR A 100 -8.32 -10.02 -15.38
N GLY A 101 -7.66 -10.15 -16.54
CA GLY A 101 -8.11 -9.52 -17.80
C GLY A 101 -7.86 -8.02 -17.91
N ALA A 102 -7.24 -7.39 -16.91
CA ALA A 102 -6.95 -5.95 -16.89
C ALA A 102 -5.45 -5.64 -17.02
N GLN A 103 -4.60 -6.62 -17.35
CA GLN A 103 -3.18 -6.39 -17.62
C GLN A 103 -2.95 -6.13 -19.13
N PRO A 104 -2.00 -5.27 -19.50
CA PRO A 104 -1.67 -5.03 -20.91
C PRO A 104 -0.98 -6.24 -21.55
N ASP A 105 -1.37 -6.55 -22.78
CA ASP A 105 -0.71 -7.56 -23.63
C ASP A 105 -0.60 -7.06 -25.09
N PRO A 106 0.62 -6.71 -25.58
CA PRO A 106 1.87 -6.66 -24.82
C PRO A 106 1.88 -5.51 -23.81
N GLY A 107 2.70 -5.65 -22.77
CA GLY A 107 2.96 -4.61 -21.78
C GLY A 107 4.44 -4.50 -21.45
N LYS A 108 4.88 -3.35 -20.96
CA LYS A 108 6.28 -3.12 -20.56
C LYS A 108 6.46 -3.36 -19.07
N ALA A 109 7.45 -4.19 -18.69
CA ALA A 109 7.82 -4.38 -17.29
C ALA A 109 8.44 -3.09 -16.71
N VAL A 110 8.26 -2.88 -15.41
CA VAL A 110 8.79 -1.71 -14.69
C VAL A 110 10.14 -2.06 -14.04
N ALA A 111 11.20 -1.32 -14.38
CA ALA A 111 12.48 -1.39 -13.67
C ALA A 111 12.53 -0.41 -12.50
N ASP A 112 13.39 -0.68 -11.50
CA ASP A 112 13.48 0.03 -10.22
C ASP A 112 13.63 1.56 -10.30
N ASN A 113 14.22 2.05 -11.39
CA ASN A 113 14.47 3.47 -11.62
C ASN A 113 13.78 4.01 -12.87
N ASP A 114 12.90 3.25 -13.51
CA ASP A 114 12.14 3.74 -14.66
C ASP A 114 11.34 5.00 -14.28
N ILE A 115 11.01 5.83 -15.26
CA ILE A 115 10.01 6.87 -15.12
C ILE A 115 8.64 6.21 -15.28
N ILE A 116 7.77 6.37 -14.29
CA ILE A 116 6.41 5.81 -14.32
C ILE A 116 5.36 6.91 -14.44
N THR A 117 4.23 6.59 -15.05
CA THR A 117 3.04 7.45 -15.05
C THR A 117 1.90 6.70 -14.38
N LEU A 118 1.48 7.14 -13.20
CA LEU A 118 0.45 6.50 -12.39
C LEU A 118 -0.90 7.17 -12.62
N PHE A 119 -1.92 6.37 -12.89
CA PHE A 119 -3.30 6.77 -12.72
C PHE A 119 -3.93 5.93 -11.63
N HIS A 120 -4.30 6.56 -10.52
CA HIS A 120 -4.56 5.84 -9.29
C HIS A 120 -5.46 6.60 -8.32
N SER A 121 -6.04 5.82 -7.40
CA SER A 121 -6.56 6.30 -6.14
C SER A 121 -5.79 5.58 -5.04
N THR A 122 -5.06 6.33 -4.22
CA THR A 122 -4.32 5.80 -3.08
C THR A 122 -4.88 6.35 -1.78
N ASN A 123 -5.30 5.43 -0.91
CA ASN A 123 -5.73 5.73 0.45
C ASN A 123 -4.71 5.18 1.46
N THR A 124 -4.66 5.80 2.62
CA THR A 124 -3.87 5.36 3.77
C THR A 124 -4.77 5.02 4.93
N TYR A 125 -4.32 4.11 5.77
CA TYR A 125 -5.07 3.58 6.90
C TYR A 125 -4.17 3.37 8.10
N ILE A 126 -4.73 3.45 9.30
CA ILE A 126 -4.09 2.93 10.51
C ILE A 126 -4.76 1.59 10.82
N ALA A 127 -3.95 0.54 10.96
CA ALA A 127 -4.45 -0.73 11.46
C ALA A 127 -4.66 -0.63 12.98
N THR A 128 -5.88 -0.87 13.43
CA THR A 128 -6.28 -0.80 14.84
C THR A 128 -6.84 -2.13 15.31
N ASN A 129 -6.70 -2.42 16.60
CA ASN A 129 -7.30 -3.56 17.27
C ASN A 129 -8.31 -3.04 18.31
N THR A 130 -9.59 -3.19 18.02
CA THR A 130 -10.67 -2.81 18.95
C THR A 130 -11.40 -4.08 19.38
N ASP A 131 -11.27 -4.44 20.66
CA ASP A 131 -11.89 -5.65 21.24
C ASP A 131 -11.58 -6.94 20.47
N GLY A 132 -10.34 -7.08 19.98
CA GLY A 132 -9.91 -8.23 19.18
C GLY A 132 -10.24 -8.14 17.69
N ASN A 133 -10.94 -7.08 17.26
CA ASN A 133 -11.23 -6.84 15.84
C ASN A 133 -10.14 -5.97 15.23
N ILE A 134 -9.26 -6.60 14.45
CA ILE A 134 -8.22 -5.90 13.69
C ILE A 134 -8.78 -5.45 12.33
N ASN A 135 -8.67 -4.16 12.03
CA ASN A 135 -9.16 -3.56 10.79
C ASN A 135 -8.30 -2.38 10.34
N PHE A 136 -8.36 -2.04 9.06
CA PHE A 136 -7.98 -0.71 8.61
C PHE A 136 -9.03 0.30 9.04
N SER A 137 -8.57 1.37 9.68
CA SER A 137 -9.38 2.49 10.17
C SER A 137 -8.75 3.82 9.78
N ASN A 138 -9.42 4.93 10.13
CA ASN A 138 -8.94 6.30 9.93
C ASN A 138 -8.48 6.56 8.49
N GLN A 139 -9.27 6.13 7.50
CA GLN A 139 -8.93 6.29 6.08
C GLN A 139 -8.63 7.75 5.75
N ALA A 140 -7.54 8.01 5.03
CA ALA A 140 -7.24 9.31 4.45
C ALA A 140 -6.70 9.16 3.02
N THR A 141 -7.16 10.01 2.11
CA THR A 141 -6.64 10.07 0.74
C THR A 141 -5.18 10.55 0.77
N PHE A 142 -4.27 9.76 0.17
CA PHE A 142 -2.88 10.15 -0.02
C PHE A 142 -2.68 10.90 -1.33
N ALA A 143 -3.11 10.28 -2.43
CA ALA A 143 -3.03 10.83 -3.77
C ALA A 143 -4.14 10.23 -4.63
N ASN A 144 -4.76 11.03 -5.48
CA ASN A 144 -5.89 10.60 -6.30
C ASN A 144 -5.89 11.35 -7.63
N SER A 145 -5.61 10.64 -8.72
CA SER A 145 -5.75 11.15 -10.09
C SER A 145 -7.08 10.78 -10.73
N THR A 146 -7.86 9.85 -10.15
CA THR A 146 -9.19 9.50 -10.66
C THR A 146 -10.20 10.65 -10.48
N SER A 147 -9.96 11.53 -9.50
CA SER A 147 -10.76 12.74 -9.28
C SER A 147 -10.44 13.86 -10.27
N THR A 148 -9.19 13.97 -10.73
CA THR A 148 -8.72 15.03 -11.63
C THR A 148 -8.69 14.62 -13.10
N GLY A 149 -8.67 13.31 -13.38
CA GLY A 149 -8.46 12.76 -14.71
C GLY A 149 -7.02 12.85 -15.22
N ASN A 150 -6.08 13.35 -14.41
CA ASN A 150 -4.70 13.60 -14.83
C ASN A 150 -3.72 12.62 -14.17
N PRO A 151 -3.10 11.69 -14.92
CA PRO A 151 -2.06 10.82 -14.37
C PRO A 151 -0.89 11.59 -13.74
N ILE A 152 -0.31 11.04 -12.69
CA ILE A 152 0.87 11.57 -12.00
C ILE A 152 2.13 10.97 -12.61
N VAL A 153 3.00 11.81 -13.14
CA VAL A 153 4.27 11.41 -13.74
C VAL A 153 5.38 11.48 -12.69
N ASP A 154 6.13 10.40 -12.55
CA ASP A 154 7.36 10.29 -11.76
C ASP A 154 7.25 10.86 -10.32
N PRO A 155 6.28 10.38 -9.51
CA PRO A 155 6.11 10.92 -8.17
C PRO A 155 7.34 10.65 -7.30
N ALA A 156 7.72 11.62 -6.45
CA ALA A 156 8.87 11.48 -5.55
C ALA A 156 8.72 10.34 -4.53
N TYR A 157 7.49 9.97 -4.17
CA TYR A 157 7.21 8.79 -3.34
C TYR A 157 7.44 7.45 -4.05
N TYR A 158 7.59 7.47 -5.38
CA TYR A 158 8.13 6.35 -6.12
C TYR A 158 9.63 6.55 -6.35
N TYR A 159 10.07 7.62 -7.00
CA TYR A 159 11.50 7.85 -7.24
C TYR A 159 11.84 9.32 -7.03
N VAL A 160 12.70 9.61 -6.04
CA VAL A 160 13.20 10.98 -5.84
C VAL A 160 14.40 11.23 -6.74
N LYS A 161 14.28 12.25 -7.59
CA LYS A 161 15.36 12.76 -8.43
C LYS A 161 16.53 13.22 -7.58
N LYS A 162 17.76 12.96 -8.04
CA LYS A 162 18.98 13.38 -7.34
C LYS A 162 19.01 14.88 -7.11
N SER A 163 18.62 15.65 -8.13
CA SER A 163 18.54 17.12 -8.05
C SER A 163 17.57 17.62 -6.95
N VAL A 164 16.46 16.91 -6.71
CA VAL A 164 15.49 17.24 -5.66
C VAL A 164 16.06 16.92 -4.27
N LEU A 165 16.66 15.74 -4.12
CA LEU A 165 17.29 15.30 -2.87
C LEU A 165 18.43 16.23 -2.44
N GLU A 166 19.34 16.54 -3.36
CA GLU A 166 20.48 17.44 -3.09
C GLU A 166 20.02 18.85 -2.73
N LYS A 167 18.99 19.37 -3.43
CA LYS A 167 18.41 20.68 -3.11
C LYS A 167 17.77 20.68 -1.73
N TYR A 168 17.00 19.66 -1.37
CA TYR A 168 16.38 19.57 -0.05
C TYR A 168 17.43 19.56 1.07
N ASN A 169 18.45 18.71 0.95
CA ASN A 169 19.54 18.62 1.91
C ASN A 169 20.30 19.94 2.07
N LYS A 170 20.57 20.63 0.96
CA LYS A 170 21.23 21.94 0.97
C LYS A 170 20.38 23.02 1.63
N ASP A 171 19.11 23.13 1.26
CA ASP A 171 18.22 24.20 1.74
C ASP A 171 17.88 24.05 3.22
N ASN A 172 17.86 22.81 3.73
CA ASN A 172 17.49 22.50 5.12
C ASN A 172 18.68 22.12 6.02
N ASN A 173 19.90 22.11 5.49
CA ASN A 173 21.10 21.65 6.20
C ASN A 173 20.94 20.25 6.80
N THR A 174 20.45 19.31 5.98
CA THR A 174 20.20 17.90 6.34
C THR A 174 21.03 16.94 5.46
N THR A 175 20.97 15.64 5.76
CA THR A 175 21.65 14.58 5.00
C THR A 175 20.73 13.36 4.81
N VAL A 176 19.45 13.62 4.57
CA VAL A 176 18.45 12.55 4.39
C VAL A 176 18.73 11.78 3.09
N GLY A 177 18.42 10.49 3.07
CA GLY A 177 18.49 9.65 1.89
C GLY A 177 17.17 9.60 1.11
N LYS A 178 17.05 8.62 0.21
CA LYS A 178 15.87 8.46 -0.65
C LYS A 178 14.65 7.97 0.12
N GLU A 179 14.86 7.18 1.16
CA GLU A 179 13.86 6.65 2.09
C GLU A 179 13.03 7.75 2.77
N PHE A 180 13.56 8.98 2.84
CA PHE A 180 12.81 10.14 3.35
C PHE A 180 11.67 10.58 2.42
N PHE A 181 11.76 10.22 1.14
CA PHE A 181 10.78 10.57 0.11
C PHE A 181 10.01 9.35 -0.38
N GLU A 182 10.69 8.23 -0.57
CA GLU A 182 10.21 7.07 -1.32
C GLU A 182 9.50 6.03 -0.45
N ILE A 183 8.48 5.39 -1.00
CA ILE A 183 7.79 4.24 -0.42
C ILE A 183 8.38 2.97 -1.04
N GLU A 184 9.27 2.31 -0.32
CA GLU A 184 10.00 1.13 -0.82
C GLU A 184 9.06 0.01 -1.26
N GLY A 185 7.99 -0.25 -0.49
CA GLY A 185 7.02 -1.28 -0.82
C GLY A 185 6.21 -1.01 -2.10
N LEU A 186 6.07 0.27 -2.51
CA LEU A 186 5.47 0.60 -3.80
C LEU A 186 6.39 0.14 -4.94
N LYS A 187 7.70 0.44 -4.85
CA LYS A 187 8.68 -0.02 -5.85
C LYS A 187 8.72 -1.53 -5.95
N GLU A 188 8.70 -2.20 -4.81
CA GLU A 188 8.70 -3.67 -4.74
C GLU A 188 7.47 -4.26 -5.42
N GLY A 189 6.27 -3.75 -5.12
CA GLY A 189 5.01 -4.23 -5.69
C GLY A 189 4.85 -3.95 -7.18
N LEU A 190 5.34 -2.81 -7.68
CA LEU A 190 5.21 -2.43 -9.09
C LEU A 190 5.93 -3.38 -10.06
N LYS A 191 6.93 -4.14 -9.59
CA LYS A 191 7.66 -5.15 -10.39
C LYS A 191 6.76 -6.25 -10.94
N TYR A 192 5.59 -6.46 -10.33
CA TYR A 192 4.63 -7.51 -10.70
C TYR A 192 3.55 -7.02 -11.68
N PHE A 193 3.65 -5.77 -12.13
CA PHE A 193 2.74 -5.17 -13.09
C PHE A 193 3.48 -4.72 -14.35
N LYS A 194 2.72 -4.58 -15.43
CA LYS A 194 3.21 -4.02 -16.69
C LYS A 194 2.50 -2.71 -16.99
N SER A 195 3.21 -1.76 -17.59
CA SER A 195 2.59 -0.52 -18.06
C SER A 195 1.93 -0.71 -19.42
N PHE A 196 0.82 -0.03 -19.61
CA PHE A 196 0.15 0.12 -20.89
C PHE A 196 0.92 1.08 -21.80
N ASP A 197 0.91 0.81 -23.10
CA ASP A 197 1.27 1.80 -24.12
C ASP A 197 0.03 2.60 -24.53
N GLN A 198 -0.40 3.51 -23.64
CA GLN A 198 -1.61 4.31 -23.79
C GLN A 198 -1.34 5.77 -23.45
N ASP A 199 -1.99 6.69 -24.16
CA ASP A 199 -1.94 8.12 -23.83
C ASP A 199 -2.55 8.41 -22.46
N ASN A 200 -2.08 9.49 -21.83
CA ASN A 200 -2.54 9.92 -20.50
C ASN A 200 -4.04 10.25 -20.46
N SER A 201 -4.66 10.53 -21.61
CA SER A 201 -6.10 10.79 -21.77
C SER A 201 -6.93 9.54 -22.05
N ALA A 202 -6.31 8.36 -22.12
CA ALA A 202 -7.03 7.11 -22.34
C ALA A 202 -8.00 6.83 -21.19
N ASP A 203 -9.15 6.24 -21.51
CA ASP A 203 -10.10 5.80 -20.49
C ASP A 203 -9.45 4.72 -19.63
N TYR A 204 -9.59 4.87 -18.32
CA TYR A 204 -8.92 3.99 -17.38
C TYR A 204 -9.75 2.73 -17.12
N ASN A 205 -9.03 1.67 -16.80
CA ASN A 205 -9.61 0.43 -16.30
C ASN A 205 -8.60 -0.20 -15.33
N LEU A 206 -8.65 0.20 -14.05
CA LEU A 206 -7.55 -0.03 -13.11
C LEU A 206 -7.13 -1.50 -13.08
N GLN A 207 -5.81 -1.71 -13.13
CA GLN A 207 -5.19 -3.00 -13.45
C GLN A 207 -4.92 -3.84 -12.19
N GLY A 208 -4.89 -3.22 -11.01
CA GLY A 208 -4.67 -3.95 -9.78
C GLY A 208 -4.49 -3.07 -8.56
N VAL A 209 -3.99 -3.70 -7.51
CA VAL A 209 -3.79 -3.12 -6.19
C VAL A 209 -2.43 -3.51 -5.63
N ILE A 210 -1.78 -2.59 -4.94
CA ILE A 210 -0.65 -2.87 -4.06
C ILE A 210 -1.02 -2.36 -2.66
N ILE A 211 -1.03 -3.26 -1.68
CA ILE A 211 -1.18 -2.94 -0.26
C ILE A 211 0.21 -2.95 0.36
N VAL A 212 0.66 -1.79 0.85
CA VAL A 212 1.96 -1.59 1.49
C VAL A 212 1.73 -1.43 3.00
N PRO A 213 2.21 -2.36 3.85
CA PRO A 213 2.12 -2.20 5.30
C PRO A 213 3.00 -1.04 5.77
N SER A 214 2.73 -0.48 6.94
CA SER A 214 3.43 0.73 7.42
C SER A 214 4.95 0.57 7.46
N ARG A 215 5.44 -0.62 7.85
CA ARG A 215 6.87 -0.99 7.88
C ARG A 215 7.58 -0.96 6.52
N ALA A 216 6.85 -1.08 5.42
CA ALA A 216 7.37 -1.00 4.06
C ALA A 216 7.03 0.35 3.39
N ALA A 217 6.45 1.27 4.16
CA ALA A 217 6.25 2.67 3.80
C ALA A 217 7.14 3.56 4.67
N TYR A 218 6.58 4.36 5.57
CA TYR A 218 7.34 5.29 6.42
C TYR A 218 7.53 4.82 7.86
N ALA A 219 6.94 3.68 8.27
CA ALA A 219 7.02 3.15 9.62
C ALA A 219 6.79 4.24 10.69
N ARG A 220 7.79 4.54 11.52
CA ARG A 220 7.83 5.70 12.43
C ARG A 220 8.98 6.66 12.09
N ASP A 221 9.55 6.48 10.90
CA ASP A 221 10.72 7.22 10.44
C ASP A 221 10.31 8.63 10.03
N SER A 222 11.30 9.53 10.01
CA SER A 222 11.08 10.87 9.49
C SER A 222 10.89 10.81 7.97
N SER A 223 9.90 11.54 7.46
CA SER A 223 9.66 11.67 6.02
C SER A 223 9.49 13.13 5.61
N ILE A 224 9.47 13.40 4.31
CA ILE A 224 9.12 14.71 3.75
C ILE A 224 7.73 15.21 4.18
N TYR A 225 6.89 14.30 4.67
CA TYR A 225 5.55 14.58 5.20
C TYR A 225 5.53 14.76 6.72
N GLY A 226 6.70 14.83 7.37
CA GLY A 226 6.81 14.80 8.83
C GLY A 226 6.35 13.45 9.38
N THR A 227 5.52 13.47 10.42
CA THR A 227 5.02 12.28 11.12
C THR A 227 3.59 11.89 10.74
N VAL A 228 2.98 12.58 9.77
CA VAL A 228 1.54 12.39 9.42
C VAL A 228 1.25 10.99 8.89
N TYR A 229 2.25 10.32 8.32
CA TYR A 229 2.15 8.96 7.78
C TYR A 229 2.79 7.90 8.67
N ASN A 230 3.10 8.22 9.92
CA ASN A 230 3.59 7.22 10.87
C ASN A 230 2.52 6.16 11.15
N ASP A 231 2.95 4.90 11.21
CA ASP A 231 2.11 3.71 11.43
C ASP A 231 0.98 3.55 10.39
N ARG A 232 1.09 4.19 9.21
CA ARG A 232 0.07 4.13 8.17
C ARG A 232 0.44 3.15 7.06
N SER A 233 -0.49 2.23 6.79
CA SER A 233 -0.47 1.37 5.60
C SER A 233 -1.08 2.11 4.41
N PHE A 234 -0.63 1.78 3.20
CA PHE A 234 -1.05 2.42 1.94
C PHE A 234 -1.69 1.39 1.02
N VAL A 235 -2.84 1.72 0.42
CA VAL A 235 -3.51 0.91 -0.60
C VAL A 235 -3.50 1.69 -1.90
N PHE A 236 -2.64 1.28 -2.84
CA PHE A 236 -2.56 1.83 -4.18
C PHE A 236 -3.50 1.05 -5.09
N ASN A 237 -4.54 1.69 -5.64
CA ASN A 237 -5.39 1.12 -6.69
C ASN A 237 -5.16 1.89 -7.98
N PHE A 238 -4.59 1.23 -8.99
CA PHE A 238 -3.89 1.96 -10.04
C PHE A 238 -3.92 1.30 -11.42
N GLN A 239 -3.49 2.08 -12.40
CA GLN A 239 -3.05 1.71 -13.74
C GLN A 239 -1.76 2.48 -14.07
N LEU A 240 -0.84 1.83 -14.78
CA LEU A 240 0.42 2.40 -15.24
C LEU A 240 0.35 2.73 -16.72
N TYR A 241 0.69 3.96 -17.07
CA TYR A 241 0.84 4.42 -18.45
C TYR A 241 2.32 4.61 -18.80
N LYS A 242 2.69 4.23 -20.03
CA LYS A 242 3.91 4.63 -20.72
C LYS A 242 5.16 4.68 -19.83
N THR A 243 5.50 3.58 -19.16
CA THR A 243 6.73 3.51 -18.38
C THR A 243 7.95 3.68 -19.30
N GLN A 244 8.91 4.51 -18.92
CA GLN A 244 10.09 4.85 -19.72
C GLN A 244 11.38 4.55 -18.96
N THR A 245 12.42 4.17 -19.68
CA THR A 245 13.74 4.03 -19.07
C THR A 245 14.29 5.41 -18.73
N ARG A 246 14.69 5.60 -17.47
CA ARG A 246 15.26 6.88 -17.01
C ARG A 246 16.63 7.11 -17.65
N LEU A 247 16.82 8.28 -18.24
CA LEU A 247 18.10 8.72 -18.77
C LEU A 247 18.80 9.64 -17.76
N PRO A 248 20.14 9.82 -17.84
CA PRO A 248 20.87 10.67 -16.90
C PRO A 248 20.39 12.13 -16.83
N LYS A 249 19.73 12.63 -17.89
CA LYS A 249 19.15 13.98 -17.94
C LYS A 249 17.83 14.11 -17.15
N ASP A 250 17.22 12.98 -16.77
CA ASP A 250 15.92 12.93 -16.11
C ASP A 250 16.04 12.79 -14.57
N ASP A 251 17.28 12.65 -14.06
CA ASP A 251 17.66 12.47 -12.65
C ASP A 251 18.17 13.75 -11.97
#